data_AF-A0A009TGN9-F1
#
_entry.id   AF-A0A009TGN9-F1
#
_cell.length_a   1.000
_cell.length_b   1.000
_cell.length_c   1.000
_cell.angle_alpha   90.00
_cell.angle_beta   90.00
_cell.angle_gamma   90.00
#
_symmetry.space_group_name_H-M   'P 1'
#
loop_
_entity.id
_entity.type
_entity.pdbx_description
1 polymer ?
#
loop_
_entity_poly.entity_id
_entity_poly.type
_entity_poly.pdbx_seq_one_letter_code
_entity_poly.pdbx_strand_id
1 'polypeptide(L)'
;MWKNIRILCLLIVLLIVAVQAWRDQNQDWNQPIVVVLHPINADGLQTTQTYIHQLQNTDFQALKSYLSEWSQHYRGQSANFEIRLGQQLQQRPPEVPQNAGIFHVVWWSLK
;
A
#
# COMPACT_ATOMS: atom_id res chain seq x y z
N MET A 1 5.80 -4.08 43.66
CA MET A 1 5.55 -2.91 42.78
C MET A 1 5.99 -3.16 41.34
N TRP A 2 7.15 -3.78 41.09
CA TRP A 2 7.64 -4.12 39.74
C TRP A 2 6.64 -4.94 38.89
N LYS A 3 5.96 -5.93 39.48
CA LYS A 3 4.95 -6.73 38.78
C LYS A 3 3.81 -5.87 38.22
N ASN A 4 3.33 -4.89 39.00
CA ASN A 4 2.22 -4.01 38.58
C ASN A 4 2.68 -3.04 37.49
N ILE A 5 3.90 -2.51 37.59
CA ILE A 5 4.49 -1.66 36.56
C ILE A 5 4.63 -2.45 35.25
N ARG A 6 5.15 -3.68 35.31
CA ARG A 6 5.27 -4.55 34.13
C ARG A 6 3.91 -4.84 33.50
N ILE A 7 2.90 -5.18 34.31
CA ILE A 7 1.54 -5.44 33.83
C ILE A 7 0.95 -4.18 33.19
N LEU A 8 1.14 -3.01 33.81
CA LEU A 8 0.69 -1.74 33.26
C LEU A 8 1.34 -1.43 31.91
N CYS A 9 2.66 -1.63 31.78
CA CYS A 9 3.36 -1.48 30.51
C CYS A 9 2.80 -2.41 29.43
N LEU A 10 2.57 -3.69 29.76
CA LEU A 10 1.99 -4.66 28.84
C LEU A 10 0.56 -4.27 28.41
N LEU A 11 -0.26 -3.77 29.34
CA LEU A 11 -1.61 -3.30 29.02
C LEU A 11 -1.59 -2.06 28.13
N ILE A 12 -0.65 -1.13 28.33
CA ILE A 12 -0.48 0.04 27.46
C ILE A 12 -0.10 -0.41 26.05
N VAL A 13 0.89 -1.30 25.91
CA VAL A 13 1.29 -1.84 24.60
C VAL A 13 0.10 -2.55 23.93
N LEU A 14 -0.62 -3.39 24.67
CA LEU A 14 -1.80 -4.08 24.17
C LEU A 14 -2.88 -3.10 23.70
N LEU A 15 -3.14 -2.05 24.47
CA LEU A 15 -4.11 -1.01 24.12
C LEU A 15 -3.70 -0.28 22.84
N ILE A 16 -2.43 0.10 22.70
CA ILE A 16 -1.92 0.75 21.49
C ILE A 16 -2.13 -0.14 20.28
N VAL A 17 -1.74 -1.42 20.36
CA VAL A 17 -1.91 -2.39 19.27
C VAL A 17 -3.39 -2.60 18.94
N ALA A 18 -4.26 -2.71 19.94
CA ALA A 18 -5.70 -2.88 19.73
C ALA A 18 -6.32 -1.67 19.01
N VAL A 19 -5.95 -0.44 19.42
CA VAL A 19 -6.42 0.79 18.77
C VAL A 19 -5.90 0.89 17.34
N GLN A 20 -4.62 0.55 17.11
CA GLN A 20 -4.02 0.55 15.78
C GLN A 20 -4.73 -0.45 14.85
N ALA A 21 -4.89 -1.70 15.30
CA ALA A 21 -5.58 -2.74 14.53
C ALA A 21 -7.03 -2.40 14.23
N TRP A 22 -7.73 -1.73 15.15
CA TRP A 22 -9.10 -1.25 14.91
C TRP A 22 -9.13 -0.12 13.88
N ARG A 23 -8.19 0.84 13.93
CA ARG A 23 -8.07 1.91 12.93
C ARG A 23 -7.75 1.37 11.54
N ASP A 24 -6.86 0.38 11.45
CA ASP A 24 -6.48 -0.25 10.18
C ASP A 24 -7.67 -1.00 9.56
N GLN A 25 -8.52 -1.62 10.38
CA GLN A 25 -9.77 -2.26 9.92
C GLN A 25 -10.85 -1.23 9.55
N ASN A 26 -10.91 -0.10 10.25
CA ASN A 26 -11.91 0.95 10.05
C ASN A 26 -11.29 2.21 9.42
N GLN A 27 -10.67 2.03 8.25
CA GLN A 27 -10.14 3.15 7.46
C GLN A 27 -11.24 4.20 7.23
N ASP A 28 -10.96 5.47 7.51
CA ASP A 28 -11.89 6.56 7.23
C ASP A 28 -11.78 6.98 5.76
N TRP A 29 -12.67 6.44 4.94
CA TRP A 29 -12.73 6.72 3.51
C TRP A 29 -13.46 8.03 3.17
N ASN A 30 -13.90 8.82 4.16
CA ASN A 30 -14.34 10.19 3.92
C ASN A 30 -13.16 11.14 3.72
N GLN A 31 -11.97 10.74 4.18
CA GLN A 31 -10.74 11.49 3.96
C GLN A 31 -10.17 11.23 2.55
N PRO A 32 -9.47 12.20 1.95
CA PRO A 32 -8.75 11.98 0.70
C PRO A 32 -7.74 10.82 0.82
N ILE A 33 -7.82 9.87 -0.10
CA ILE A 33 -6.92 8.72 -0.19
C ILE A 33 -5.84 9.05 -1.22
N VAL A 34 -4.61 9.24 -0.74
CA VAL A 34 -3.45 9.50 -1.60
C VAL A 34 -2.84 8.18 -2.06
N VAL A 35 -2.82 7.97 -3.37
CA VAL A 35 -2.23 6.79 -4.02
C VAL A 35 -0.98 7.23 -4.78
N VAL A 36 0.19 6.74 -4.37
CA VAL A 36 1.46 7.02 -5.04
C VAL A 36 1.83 5.86 -5.94
N LEU A 37 1.88 6.11 -7.24
CA LEU A 37 2.26 5.12 -8.27
C LEU A 37 3.77 5.22 -8.52
N HIS A 38 4.49 4.16 -8.20
CA HIS A 38 5.92 4.08 -8.47
C HIS A 38 6.17 3.24 -9.73
N PRO A 39 6.54 3.85 -10.87
CA PRO A 39 6.76 3.10 -12.09
C PRO A 39 8.03 2.24 -11.98
N ILE A 40 8.04 1.12 -12.70
CA ILE A 40 9.20 0.21 -12.75
C ILE A 40 9.44 -0.31 -14.17
N ASN A 41 10.70 -0.31 -14.57
CA ASN A 41 11.14 -0.93 -15.82
C ASN A 41 11.48 -2.41 -15.57
N ALA A 42 10.46 -3.28 -15.65
CA ALA A 42 10.61 -4.69 -15.35
C ALA A 42 11.37 -5.47 -16.44
N ASP A 43 11.19 -5.10 -17.71
CA ASP A 43 11.79 -5.77 -18.87
C ASP A 43 13.20 -5.25 -19.20
N GLY A 44 13.59 -4.10 -18.66
CA GLY A 44 14.88 -3.46 -18.92
C GLY A 44 14.99 -2.82 -20.30
N LEU A 45 13.87 -2.68 -21.02
CA LEU A 45 13.88 -2.14 -22.38
C LEU A 45 13.92 -0.61 -22.38
N GLN A 46 14.60 -0.04 -23.37
CA GLN A 46 14.68 1.42 -23.55
C GLN A 46 13.33 2.03 -23.93
N THR A 47 12.47 1.27 -24.61
CA THR A 47 11.10 1.67 -24.95
C THR A 47 10.25 1.86 -23.70
N THR A 48 10.31 0.90 -22.77
CA THR A 48 9.63 0.95 -21.47
C THR A 48 10.16 2.09 -20.61
N GLN A 49 11.48 2.31 -20.62
CA GLN A 49 12.10 3.43 -19.92
C GLN A 49 11.61 4.78 -20.45
N THR A 50 11.57 4.94 -21.78
CA THR A 50 11.09 6.16 -22.43
C THR A 50 9.62 6.42 -22.11
N TYR A 51 8.79 5.37 -22.13
CA TYR A 51 7.38 5.46 -21.73
C TYR A 51 7.22 5.95 -20.29
N ILE A 52 7.96 5.35 -19.35
CA ILE A 52 7.94 5.75 -17.93
C ILE A 52 8.31 7.23 -17.75
N HIS A 53 9.31 7.72 -18.48
CA HIS A 53 9.73 9.13 -18.42
C HIS A 53 8.69 10.12 -18.95
N GLN A 54 7.77 9.66 -19.81
CA GLN A 54 6.71 10.49 -20.38
C GLN A 54 5.44 10.51 -19.53
N LEU A 55 5.32 9.61 -18.54
CA LEU A 55 4.14 9.53 -17.68
C LEU A 55 3.93 10.83 -16.88
N GLN A 56 2.68 11.25 -16.82
CA GLN A 56 2.23 12.42 -16.07
C GLN A 56 1.08 12.03 -15.15
N ASN A 57 0.86 12.83 -14.10
CA ASN A 57 -0.27 12.62 -13.18
C ASN A 57 -1.63 12.61 -13.91
N THR A 58 -1.74 13.37 -15.01
CA THR A 58 -2.95 13.47 -15.84
C THR A 58 -3.31 12.17 -16.54
N ASP A 59 -2.34 11.30 -16.81
CA ASP A 59 -2.58 10.03 -17.49
C ASP A 59 -3.40 9.07 -16.61
N PHE A 60 -3.42 9.31 -15.30
CA PHE A 60 -4.12 8.49 -14.32
C PHE A 60 -5.50 9.03 -13.93
N GLN A 61 -6.02 10.05 -14.62
CA GLN A 61 -7.36 10.57 -14.32
C GLN A 61 -8.46 9.53 -14.53
N ALA A 62 -8.32 8.67 -15.55
CA ALA A 62 -9.25 7.56 -15.76
C ALA A 62 -9.28 6.59 -14.57
N LEU A 63 -8.11 6.29 -13.99
CA LEU A 63 -7.99 5.45 -12.79
C LEU A 63 -8.65 6.10 -11.58
N LYS A 64 -8.49 7.41 -11.41
CA LYS A 64 -9.16 8.17 -10.33
C LYS A 64 -10.69 8.08 -10.45
N SER A 65 -11.22 8.31 -11.65
CA SER A 65 -12.67 8.22 -11.91
C SER A 65 -13.20 6.81 -11.67
N TYR A 66 -12.48 5.80 -12.17
CA TYR A 66 -12.82 4.39 -11.97
C TYR A 66 -12.91 4.04 -10.48
N LEU A 67 -11.88 4.37 -9.68
CA LEU A 67 -11.89 4.08 -8.24
C LEU A 67 -13.01 4.81 -7.50
N SER A 68 -13.29 6.06 -7.87
CA SER A 68 -14.40 6.84 -7.31
C SER A 68 -15.75 6.19 -7.60
N GLU A 69 -15.99 5.75 -8.83
CA GLU A 69 -17.22 5.05 -9.24
C GLU A 69 -17.41 3.74 -8.49
N TRP A 70 -16.36 2.91 -8.40
CA TRP A 70 -16.44 1.64 -7.68
C TRP A 70 -16.59 1.83 -6.17
N SER A 71 -15.98 2.88 -5.60
CA SER A 71 -16.21 3.20 -4.19
C SER A 71 -17.67 3.56 -3.92
N GLN A 72 -18.33 4.28 -4.84
CA GLN A 72 -19.76 4.54 -4.77
C GLN A 72 -20.56 3.23 -4.84
N HIS A 73 -20.20 2.32 -5.75
CA HIS A 73 -20.89 1.04 -5.91
C HIS A 73 -20.81 0.16 -4.65
N TYR A 74 -19.62 0.02 -4.05
CA TYR A 74 -19.41 -0.88 -2.90
C TYR A 74 -19.74 -0.25 -1.55
N ARG A 75 -19.65 1.08 -1.42
CA ARG A 75 -19.81 1.79 -0.13
C ARG A 75 -21.02 2.70 -0.07
N GLY A 76 -21.71 2.92 -1.20
CA GLY A 76 -22.80 3.89 -1.30
C GLY A 76 -22.36 5.35 -1.32
N GLN A 77 -21.04 5.61 -1.29
CA GLN A 77 -20.44 6.94 -1.30
C GLN A 77 -19.13 6.97 -2.09
N SER A 78 -18.95 7.99 -2.93
CA SER A 78 -17.71 8.22 -3.65
C SER A 78 -16.60 8.66 -2.70
N ALA A 79 -15.51 7.91 -2.67
CA ALA A 79 -14.27 8.30 -1.99
C ALA A 79 -13.45 9.23 -2.90
N ASN A 80 -12.73 10.16 -2.28
CA ASN A 80 -11.84 11.07 -3.00
C ASN A 80 -10.45 10.45 -3.11
N PHE A 81 -10.06 10.07 -4.34
CA PHE A 81 -8.73 9.57 -4.62
C PHE A 81 -7.83 10.67 -5.20
N GLU A 82 -6.62 10.76 -4.68
CA GLU A 82 -5.56 11.60 -5.22
C GLU A 82 -4.43 10.72 -5.71
N ILE A 83 -4.29 10.61 -7.04
CA ILE A 83 -3.26 9.78 -7.65
C ILE A 83 -2.05 10.65 -7.98
N ARG A 84 -0.89 10.23 -7.51
CA ARG A 84 0.39 10.91 -7.72
C ARG A 84 1.40 9.94 -8.30
N LEU A 85 2.13 10.36 -9.32
CA LEU A 85 3.28 9.63 -9.83
C LEU A 85 4.47 9.90 -8.90
N GLY A 86 5.00 8.82 -8.33
CA GLY A 86 6.19 8.81 -7.51
C GLY A 86 7.46 8.60 -8.34
N GLN A 87 8.59 8.48 -7.65
CA GLN A 87 9.87 8.18 -8.28
C GLN A 87 9.88 6.76 -8.85
N GLN A 88 10.55 6.59 -9.98
CA GLN A 88 10.79 5.26 -10.56
C GLN A 88 11.64 4.40 -9.62
N LEU A 89 11.22 3.15 -9.43
CA LEU A 89 12.01 2.16 -8.70
C LEU A 89 13.11 1.61 -9.61
N GLN A 90 14.35 1.70 -9.13
CA GLN A 90 15.53 1.15 -9.81
C GLN A 90 15.73 -0.33 -9.49
N GLN A 91 15.27 -0.76 -8.32
CA GLN A 91 15.37 -2.15 -7.88
C GLN A 91 14.06 -2.87 -8.12
N ARG A 92 14.14 -4.07 -8.70
CA ARG A 92 12.96 -4.91 -8.89
C ARG A 92 12.52 -5.50 -7.56
N PRO A 93 11.20 -5.56 -7.31
CA PRO A 93 10.65 -6.35 -6.22
C PRO A 93 11.17 -7.79 -6.32
N PRO A 94 11.40 -8.45 -5.18
CA PRO A 94 11.80 -9.85 -5.19
C PRO A 94 10.70 -10.68 -5.88
N GLU A 95 11.10 -11.55 -6.81
CA GLU A 95 10.15 -12.40 -7.54
C GLU A 95 9.38 -13.30 -6.58
N VAL A 96 8.05 -13.35 -6.75
CA VAL A 96 7.20 -14.23 -5.95
C VAL A 96 7.52 -15.68 -6.34
N PRO A 97 7.93 -16.52 -5.39
CA PRO A 97 8.32 -17.89 -5.71
C PRO A 97 7.10 -18.75 -6.08
N GLN A 98 7.12 -19.33 -7.29
CA GLN A 98 5.97 -20.07 -7.85
C GLN A 98 5.80 -21.49 -7.26
N ASN A 99 6.87 -22.08 -6.71
CA ASN A 99 6.89 -23.44 -6.13
C ASN A 99 7.75 -23.49 -4.86
N ALA A 100 7.48 -22.60 -3.90
CA ALA A 100 8.25 -22.53 -2.65
C ALA A 100 7.59 -23.33 -1.52
N GLY A 101 8.40 -24.15 -0.84
CA GLY A 101 8.04 -24.65 0.48
C GLY A 101 7.89 -23.52 1.50
N ILE A 102 7.19 -23.77 2.60
CA ILE A 102 6.82 -22.77 3.62
C ILE A 102 8.04 -21.94 4.09
N PHE A 103 9.19 -22.57 4.34
CA PHE A 103 10.40 -21.87 4.77
C PHE A 103 10.93 -20.88 3.74
N HIS A 104 10.80 -21.19 2.44
CA HIS A 104 11.25 -20.30 1.37
C HIS A 104 10.30 -19.10 1.23
N VAL A 105 8.99 -19.29 1.45
CA VAL A 105 8.02 -18.19 1.50
C VAL A 105 8.29 -17.27 2.69
N VAL A 106 8.58 -17.83 3.86
CA VAL A 106 8.96 -17.05 5.06
C VAL A 106 10.20 -16.22 4.78
N TRP A 107 11.25 -16.82 4.21
CA TRP A 107 12.47 -16.07 3.87
C TRP A 107 12.21 -14.96 2.85
N TRP A 108 11.42 -15.23 1.81
CA TRP A 108 11.04 -14.23 0.81
C TRP A 108 10.27 -13.06 1.44
N SER A 109 9.37 -13.31 2.40
CA SER A 109 8.59 -12.26 3.08
C SER A 109 9.44 -11.27 3.89
N LEU A 110 10.71 -11.61 4.14
CA LEU A 110 11.67 -10.78 4.87
C LEU A 110 12.61 -9.97 3.94
N LYS A 111 12.51 -10.17 2.62
CA LYS A 111 13.36 -9.52 1.61
C LYS A 111 12.62 -8.39 0.92
#